data_AF-A0A960K3P3-F1
#
_entry.id   AF-A0A960K3P3-F1
#
_cell.length_a   1.000
_cell.length_b   1.000
_cell.length_c   1.000
_cell.angle_alpha   90.00
_cell.angle_beta   90.00
_cell.angle_gamma   90.00
#
_symmetry.space_group_name_H-M   'P 1'
#
loop_
_entity.id
_entity.type
_entity.pdbx_description
1 polymer ?
#
loop_
_entity_poly.entity_id
_entity_poly.type
_entity_poly.pdbx_seq_one_letter_code
_entity_poly.pdbx_strand_id
1 'polypeptide(L)'
;TLYDYTFRPPHVPPDGAVSWAADSGVLCSDEILLAPDPYPSREAWCAARLTYTEERLAQAAADGDHLILINHWPLREDLLFLRRVPRFSIWCGSKQTEDWHTRFPVAAVVYGHLHIKGTHFRHGVRFEECSLGYPRDWHRDRGIAFYLRQILPEPDTWLNGTRPHDRFGPTPPGAG
;
A
#
# COMPACT_ATOMS: atom_id res chain seq x y z
N THR A 1 -8.17 -5.82 -0.29
CA THR A 1 -7.76 -6.51 -1.55
C THR A 1 -6.71 -7.55 -1.21
N LEU A 2 -6.01 -8.11 -2.20
CA LEU A 2 -4.79 -8.93 -2.05
C LEU A 2 -3.69 -8.31 -2.95
N TYR A 3 -2.72 -9.10 -3.41
CA TYR A 3 -1.76 -8.76 -4.46
C TYR A 3 -1.86 -9.74 -5.64
N ASP A 4 -1.49 -9.28 -6.83
CA ASP A 4 -1.55 -10.05 -8.09
C ASP A 4 -0.24 -9.96 -8.91
N TYR A 5 0.88 -9.65 -8.24
CA TYR A 5 2.21 -9.50 -8.84
C TYR A 5 2.34 -8.40 -9.90
N THR A 6 1.33 -7.53 -10.05
CA THR A 6 1.34 -6.47 -11.08
C THR A 6 2.26 -5.29 -10.76
N PHE A 7 2.69 -5.14 -9.50
CA PHE A 7 3.79 -4.23 -9.08
C PHE A 7 5.19 -4.76 -9.48
N ARG A 8 5.25 -5.45 -10.62
CA ARG A 8 6.47 -5.79 -11.34
C ARG A 8 6.79 -4.69 -12.36
N PRO A 9 8.06 -4.54 -12.76
CA PRO A 9 8.42 -3.73 -13.91
C PRO A 9 7.71 -4.20 -15.19
N PRO A 10 7.40 -3.29 -16.14
CA PRO A 10 6.70 -3.64 -17.37
C PRO A 10 7.41 -4.73 -18.21
N HIS A 11 8.75 -4.77 -18.17
CA HIS A 11 9.57 -5.72 -18.94
C HIS A 11 9.60 -7.14 -18.37
N VAL A 12 9.18 -7.34 -17.11
CA VAL A 12 9.13 -8.66 -16.47
C VAL A 12 7.78 -9.29 -16.84
N PRO A 13 7.69 -10.50 -17.41
CA PRO A 13 6.39 -11.09 -17.70
C PRO A 13 5.64 -11.50 -16.41
N PRO A 14 4.29 -11.56 -16.40
CA PRO A 14 3.51 -11.90 -15.20
C PRO A 14 3.93 -13.21 -14.52
N ASP A 15 4.09 -14.28 -15.30
CA ASP A 15 4.51 -15.61 -14.85
C ASP A 15 5.98 -15.66 -14.38
N GLY A 16 6.79 -14.70 -14.78
CA GLY A 16 8.19 -14.55 -14.38
C GLY A 16 8.40 -13.66 -13.14
N ALA A 17 7.34 -13.07 -12.56
CA ALA A 17 7.48 -12.08 -11.49
C ALA A 17 8.20 -12.63 -10.25
N VAL A 18 7.79 -13.82 -9.78
CA VAL A 18 8.39 -14.46 -8.60
C VAL A 18 9.85 -14.85 -8.86
N SER A 19 10.15 -15.41 -10.04
CA SER A 19 11.53 -15.72 -10.43
C SER A 19 12.40 -14.46 -10.48
N TRP A 20 11.88 -13.39 -11.08
CA TRP A 20 12.58 -12.10 -11.14
C TRP A 20 12.90 -11.56 -9.75
N ALA A 21 12.00 -11.69 -8.78
CA ALA A 21 12.31 -11.31 -7.40
C ALA A 21 13.35 -12.25 -6.75
N ALA A 22 13.20 -13.56 -6.96
CA ALA A 22 14.10 -14.59 -6.42
C ALA A 22 15.54 -14.43 -6.92
N ASP A 23 15.76 -13.97 -8.16
CA ASP A 23 17.09 -13.68 -8.73
C ASP A 23 17.88 -12.62 -7.92
N SER A 24 17.20 -11.83 -7.08
CA SER A 24 17.82 -10.87 -6.17
C SER A 24 17.96 -11.37 -4.72
N GLY A 25 17.63 -12.65 -4.47
CA GLY A 25 17.59 -13.24 -3.13
C GLY A 25 16.36 -12.85 -2.32
N VAL A 26 15.30 -12.35 -2.95
CA VAL A 26 14.05 -11.93 -2.30
C VAL A 26 12.95 -12.94 -2.60
N LEU A 27 12.36 -13.53 -1.56
CA LEU A 27 11.20 -14.41 -1.66
C LEU A 27 10.26 -14.16 -0.48
N CYS A 28 8.98 -13.97 -0.76
CA CYS A 28 7.97 -13.84 0.29
C CYS A 28 7.60 -15.21 0.87
N SER A 29 7.47 -15.31 2.19
CA SER A 29 6.99 -16.53 2.85
C SER A 29 5.58 -16.93 2.43
N ASP A 30 4.78 -15.97 1.95
CA ASP A 30 3.43 -16.22 1.45
C ASP A 30 3.41 -17.26 0.32
N GLU A 31 4.50 -17.38 -0.47
CA GLU A 31 4.59 -18.41 -1.52
C GLU A 31 4.38 -19.83 -0.98
N ILE A 32 4.78 -20.07 0.27
CA ILE A 32 4.69 -21.35 0.96
C ILE A 32 3.50 -21.36 1.93
N LEU A 33 3.27 -20.25 2.63
CA LEU A 33 2.37 -20.21 3.80
C LEU A 33 0.95 -19.76 3.49
N LEU A 34 0.74 -18.97 2.42
CA LEU A 34 -0.57 -18.39 2.12
C LEU A 34 -1.28 -19.20 1.02
N ALA A 35 -1.90 -20.33 1.36
CA ALA A 35 -2.63 -21.13 0.37
C ALA A 35 -3.79 -20.32 -0.27
N PRO A 36 -3.95 -20.32 -1.61
CA PRO A 36 -4.99 -19.53 -2.28
C PRO A 36 -6.37 -20.20 -2.31
N ASP A 37 -6.51 -21.42 -1.79
CA ASP A 37 -7.77 -22.16 -1.80
C ASP A 37 -8.95 -21.32 -1.26
N PRO A 38 -10.12 -21.36 -1.92
CA PRO A 38 -10.50 -22.24 -3.03
C PRO A 38 -10.14 -21.71 -4.43
N TYR A 39 -9.37 -20.62 -4.52
CA TYR A 39 -8.96 -20.05 -5.80
C TYR A 39 -7.73 -20.78 -6.37
N PRO A 40 -7.61 -20.88 -7.70
CA PRO A 40 -6.50 -21.60 -8.34
C PRO A 40 -5.14 -20.91 -8.17
N SER A 41 -5.12 -19.63 -7.82
CA SER A 41 -3.91 -18.86 -7.56
C SER A 41 -4.20 -17.63 -6.69
N ARG A 42 -3.15 -16.98 -6.18
CA ARG A 42 -3.27 -15.73 -5.40
C ARG A 42 -3.75 -14.58 -6.27
N GLU A 43 -3.37 -14.54 -7.56
CA GLU A 43 -3.90 -13.57 -8.53
C GLU A 43 -5.40 -13.76 -8.75
N ALA A 44 -5.87 -15.01 -8.89
CA ALA A 44 -7.30 -15.30 -9.04
C ALA A 44 -8.08 -14.91 -7.77
N TRP A 45 -7.52 -15.17 -6.59
CA TRP A 45 -8.09 -14.70 -5.34
C TRP A 45 -8.12 -13.17 -5.27
N CYS A 46 -7.02 -12.51 -5.64
CA CYS A 46 -6.92 -11.06 -5.69
C CYS A 46 -8.00 -10.47 -6.61
N ALA A 47 -8.15 -11.00 -7.82
CA ALA A 47 -9.17 -10.57 -8.77
C ALA A 47 -10.58 -10.69 -8.17
N ALA A 48 -10.91 -11.81 -7.52
CA ALA A 48 -12.20 -11.97 -6.85
C ALA A 48 -12.41 -10.95 -5.72
N ARG A 49 -11.36 -10.62 -4.94
CA ARG A 49 -11.43 -9.59 -3.90
C ARG A 49 -11.56 -8.19 -4.47
N LEU A 50 -10.92 -7.91 -5.60
CA LEU A 50 -10.99 -6.63 -6.31
C LEU A 50 -12.41 -6.39 -6.81
N THR A 51 -12.98 -7.32 -7.59
CA THR A 51 -14.37 -7.23 -8.09
C THR A 51 -15.36 -7.03 -6.96
N TYR A 52 -15.31 -7.89 -5.93
CA TYR A 52 -16.21 -7.79 -4.78
C TYR A 52 -16.14 -6.43 -4.08
N THR A 53 -14.94 -5.88 -3.95
CA THR A 53 -14.73 -4.63 -3.21
C THR A 53 -15.12 -3.43 -4.05
N GLU A 54 -14.78 -3.43 -5.35
CA GLU A 54 -15.13 -2.38 -6.30
C GLU A 54 -16.65 -2.20 -6.41
N GLU A 55 -17.42 -3.28 -6.48
CA GLU A 55 -18.89 -3.24 -6.49
C GLU A 55 -19.45 -2.55 -5.24
N ARG A 56 -18.90 -2.87 -4.07
CA ARG A 56 -19.32 -2.26 -2.80
C ARG A 56 -18.91 -0.80 -2.67
N LEU A 57 -17.73 -0.44 -3.18
CA LEU A 57 -17.29 0.95 -3.22
C LEU A 57 -18.18 1.78 -4.16
N ALA A 58 -18.55 1.22 -5.31
CA ALA A 58 -19.48 1.87 -6.23
C ALA A 58 -20.86 2.07 -5.60
N GLN A 59 -21.38 1.07 -4.87
CA GLN A 59 -22.65 1.19 -4.14
C GLN A 59 -22.59 2.27 -3.06
N ALA A 60 -21.57 2.23 -2.19
CA ALA A 60 -21.42 3.24 -1.12
C ALA A 60 -21.25 4.67 -1.69
N ALA A 61 -20.52 4.80 -2.79
CA ALA A 61 -20.39 6.09 -3.48
C ALA A 61 -21.73 6.59 -4.06
N ALA A 62 -22.56 5.69 -4.60
CA ALA A 62 -23.89 6.04 -5.10
C ALA A 62 -24.85 6.45 -3.97
N ASP A 63 -24.69 5.89 -2.78
CA ASP A 63 -25.45 6.24 -1.57
C ASP A 63 -24.99 7.57 -0.94
N GLY A 64 -23.89 8.15 -1.43
CA GLY A 64 -23.36 9.46 -1.01
C GLY A 64 -22.39 9.40 0.17
N ASP A 65 -21.87 8.21 0.51
CA ASP A 65 -20.94 8.05 1.63
C ASP A 65 -19.56 8.67 1.34
N HIS A 66 -18.97 9.28 2.36
CA HIS A 66 -17.55 9.63 2.35
C HIS A 66 -16.72 8.47 2.92
N LEU A 67 -15.69 8.05 2.19
CA LEU A 67 -15.01 6.79 2.46
C LEU A 67 -13.62 6.99 3.08
N ILE A 68 -13.27 6.11 4.02
CA ILE A 68 -11.89 5.84 4.39
C ILE A 68 -11.58 4.43 3.93
N LEU A 69 -10.62 4.30 3.02
CA LEU A 69 -10.19 2.99 2.55
C LEU A 69 -9.15 2.43 3.52
N ILE A 70 -9.37 1.21 3.99
CA ILE A 70 -8.41 0.50 4.85
C ILE A 70 -8.02 -0.78 4.14
N ASN A 71 -6.72 -0.96 3.89
CA ASN A 71 -6.20 -2.15 3.24
C ASN A 71 -4.83 -2.50 3.80
N HIS A 72 -4.51 -3.78 3.99
CA HIS A 72 -3.17 -4.14 4.48
C HIS A 72 -2.08 -3.68 3.50
N TRP A 73 -2.27 -3.96 2.20
CA TRP A 73 -1.37 -3.58 1.13
C TRP A 73 -1.59 -2.13 0.66
N PRO A 74 -0.52 -1.41 0.25
CA PRO A 74 -0.66 -0.15 -0.48
C PRO A 74 -1.59 -0.29 -1.70
N LEU A 75 -2.43 0.72 -1.96
CA LEU A 75 -3.30 0.74 -3.15
C LEU A 75 -2.58 1.21 -4.43
N ARG A 76 -1.35 1.72 -4.32
CA ARG A 76 -0.57 2.29 -5.42
C ARG A 76 0.89 1.88 -5.38
N GLU A 77 1.48 1.64 -6.55
CA GLU A 77 2.89 1.26 -6.70
C GLU A 77 3.84 2.40 -6.29
N ASP A 78 3.46 3.66 -6.51
CA ASP A 78 4.25 4.85 -6.18
C ASP A 78 4.32 5.18 -4.67
N LEU A 79 3.71 4.33 -3.83
CA LEU A 79 3.82 4.37 -2.37
C LEU A 79 4.80 3.32 -1.84
N LEU A 80 5.42 2.52 -2.71
CA LEU A 80 6.40 1.51 -2.33
C LEU A 80 7.79 2.14 -2.12
N PHE A 81 8.08 2.58 -0.89
CA PHE A 81 9.40 3.12 -0.52
C PHE A 81 10.43 2.03 -0.14
N LEU A 82 10.43 0.91 -0.86
CA LEU A 82 11.23 -0.30 -0.58
C LEU A 82 12.70 -0.15 -1.03
N ARG A 83 13.48 0.68 -0.34
CA ARG A 83 14.89 0.99 -0.72
C ARG A 83 15.83 -0.23 -0.73
N ARG A 84 15.65 -1.16 0.22
CA ARG A 84 16.58 -2.30 0.42
C ARG A 84 16.18 -3.57 -0.32
N VAL A 85 14.89 -3.73 -0.58
CA VAL A 85 14.29 -4.94 -1.19
C VAL A 85 13.29 -4.53 -2.28
N PRO A 86 13.70 -3.77 -3.31
CA PRO A 86 12.76 -3.20 -4.28
C PRO A 86 11.96 -4.27 -5.02
N ARG A 87 12.53 -5.46 -5.26
CA ARG A 87 11.81 -6.57 -5.93
C ARG A 87 10.75 -7.24 -5.07
N PHE A 88 10.67 -6.90 -3.79
CA PHE A 88 9.55 -7.32 -2.92
C PHE A 88 8.22 -6.67 -3.34
N SER A 89 8.26 -5.64 -4.21
CA SER A 89 7.11 -4.89 -4.70
C SER A 89 5.95 -5.76 -5.21
N ILE A 90 6.24 -6.90 -5.83
CA ILE A 90 5.23 -7.77 -6.45
C ILE A 90 4.25 -8.37 -5.41
N TRP A 91 4.63 -8.47 -4.15
CA TRP A 91 3.77 -8.92 -3.05
C TRP A 91 3.04 -7.77 -2.34
N CYS A 92 3.16 -6.54 -2.85
CA CYS A 92 2.73 -5.33 -2.14
C CYS A 92 1.40 -4.72 -2.63
N GLY A 93 0.67 -5.36 -3.54
CA GLY A 93 -0.64 -4.88 -3.97
C GLY A 93 -0.98 -5.21 -5.42
N SER A 94 -1.88 -4.41 -6.01
CA SER A 94 -2.34 -4.55 -7.39
C SER A 94 -2.48 -3.20 -8.07
N LYS A 95 -2.13 -3.13 -9.37
CA LYS A 95 -2.33 -1.94 -10.21
C LYS A 95 -3.79 -1.59 -10.43
N GLN A 96 -4.70 -2.55 -10.23
CA GLN A 96 -6.14 -2.33 -10.41
C GLN A 96 -6.76 -1.40 -9.34
N THR A 97 -6.03 -1.11 -8.26
CA THR A 97 -6.49 -0.19 -7.21
C THR A 97 -5.90 1.21 -7.33
N GLU A 98 -5.09 1.49 -8.35
CA GLU A 98 -4.28 2.71 -8.40
C GLU A 98 -5.08 4.01 -8.37
N ASP A 99 -6.29 3.99 -8.93
CA ASP A 99 -7.16 5.15 -9.06
C ASP A 99 -8.31 5.16 -8.04
N TRP A 100 -8.42 4.15 -7.16
CA TRP A 100 -9.56 4.01 -6.25
C TRP A 100 -9.73 5.22 -5.31
N HIS A 101 -8.62 5.83 -4.87
CA HIS A 101 -8.67 7.03 -4.01
C HIS A 101 -9.23 8.26 -4.74
N THR A 102 -9.18 8.31 -6.06
CA THR A 102 -9.75 9.40 -6.89
C THR A 102 -11.08 9.04 -7.53
N ARG A 103 -11.30 7.75 -7.79
CA ARG A 103 -12.49 7.24 -8.46
C ARG A 103 -13.69 7.15 -7.51
N PHE A 104 -13.43 6.93 -6.22
CA PHE A 104 -14.44 6.91 -5.17
C PHE A 104 -14.28 8.13 -4.25
N PRO A 105 -15.33 8.55 -3.50
CA PRO A 105 -15.29 9.72 -2.61
C PRO A 105 -14.46 9.47 -1.33
N VAL A 106 -13.15 9.28 -1.49
CA VAL A 106 -12.23 8.87 -0.42
C VAL A 106 -11.59 10.08 0.24
N ALA A 107 -11.72 10.18 1.57
CA ALA A 107 -11.07 11.21 2.38
C ALA A 107 -9.63 10.81 2.78
N ALA A 108 -9.41 9.53 3.08
CA ALA A 108 -8.10 9.00 3.43
C ALA A 108 -7.96 7.51 3.11
N VAL A 109 -6.73 7.06 2.91
CA VAL A 109 -6.36 5.66 2.76
C VAL A 109 -5.41 5.26 3.88
N VAL A 110 -5.71 4.17 4.57
CA VAL A 110 -4.88 3.60 5.64
C VAL A 110 -4.33 2.27 5.17
N TYR A 111 -3.01 2.09 5.27
CA TYR A 111 -2.35 0.86 4.91
C TYR A 111 -1.17 0.52 5.81
N GLY A 112 -0.56 -0.63 5.58
CA GLY A 112 0.64 -1.08 6.28
C GLY A 112 1.53 -1.88 5.36
N HIS A 113 1.87 -3.10 5.79
CA HIS A 113 2.66 -4.10 5.04
C HIS A 113 4.14 -3.74 4.84
N LEU A 114 4.46 -2.48 4.52
CA LEU A 114 5.82 -2.06 4.19
C LEU A 114 6.73 -1.95 5.41
N HIS A 115 6.15 -1.82 6.62
CA HIS A 115 6.89 -1.58 7.86
C HIS A 115 7.66 -0.25 7.83
N ILE A 116 7.16 0.73 7.08
CA ILE A 116 7.75 2.05 6.89
C ILE A 116 6.68 3.10 7.17
N LYS A 117 6.53 3.46 8.45
CA LYS A 117 5.55 4.45 8.91
C LYS A 117 5.72 5.78 8.16
N GLY A 118 4.64 6.28 7.58
CA GLY A 118 4.70 7.43 6.68
C GLY A 118 3.34 8.06 6.44
N THR A 119 3.34 9.34 6.08
CA THR A 119 2.14 10.07 5.65
C THR A 119 2.45 10.67 4.27
N HIS A 120 1.62 10.35 3.29
CA HIS A 120 1.79 10.74 1.90
C HIS A 120 0.50 11.35 1.36
N PHE A 121 0.61 12.15 0.30
CA PHE A 121 -0.53 12.72 -0.39
C PHE A 121 -0.48 12.39 -1.87
N ARG A 122 -1.60 11.92 -2.42
CA ARG A 122 -1.78 11.69 -3.86
C ARG A 122 -3.12 12.26 -4.27
N HIS A 123 -3.11 13.15 -5.26
CA HIS A 123 -4.33 13.77 -5.77
C HIS A 123 -5.21 14.42 -4.68
N GLY A 124 -4.59 15.00 -3.66
CA GLY A 124 -5.29 15.60 -2.52
C GLY A 124 -5.72 14.62 -1.42
N VAL A 125 -5.69 13.30 -1.66
CA VAL A 125 -6.05 12.28 -0.66
C VAL A 125 -4.83 11.90 0.18
N ARG A 126 -5.04 11.77 1.50
CA ARG A 126 -4.02 11.37 2.47
C ARG A 126 -3.90 9.86 2.55
N PHE A 127 -2.66 9.36 2.45
CA PHE A 127 -2.28 7.97 2.60
C PHE A 127 -1.43 7.81 3.87
N GLU A 128 -1.85 6.94 4.77
CA GLU A 128 -1.17 6.69 6.05
C GLU A 128 -0.65 5.26 6.08
N GLU A 129 0.68 5.12 6.06
CA GLU A 129 1.34 3.87 6.41
C GLU A 129 1.45 3.83 7.94
N CYS A 130 0.72 2.89 8.51
CA CYS A 130 0.51 2.75 9.96
C CYS A 130 1.19 1.52 10.55
N SER A 131 2.15 0.91 9.85
CA SER A 131 2.87 -0.24 10.38
C SER A 131 3.66 0.14 11.62
N LEU A 132 3.69 -0.80 12.57
CA LEU A 132 4.50 -0.67 13.78
C LEU A 132 6.01 -0.81 13.49
N GLY A 133 6.35 -1.47 12.38
CA GLY A 133 7.73 -1.85 12.04
C GLY A 133 8.16 -3.15 12.73
N TYR A 134 9.42 -3.54 12.56
CA TYR A 134 9.96 -4.70 13.26
C TYR A 134 10.26 -4.36 14.72
N PRO A 135 10.29 -5.33 15.65
CA PRO A 135 10.60 -5.08 17.06
C PRO A 135 11.88 -4.30 17.31
N ARG A 136 12.89 -4.44 16.43
CA ARG A 136 14.15 -3.69 16.45
C ARG A 136 13.99 -2.19 16.15
N ASP A 137 12.90 -1.81 15.47
CA ASP A 137 12.57 -0.44 15.10
C ASP A 137 11.69 0.25 16.18
N TRP A 138 11.34 -0.47 17.25
CA TRP A 138 10.48 0.05 18.32
C TRP A 138 11.29 0.86 19.34
N HIS A 139 10.96 2.14 19.44
CA HIS A 139 11.32 3.06 20.51
C HIS A 139 10.42 2.84 21.75
N ARG A 140 10.92 2.07 22.72
CA ARG A 140 10.19 1.75 23.96
C ARG A 140 9.93 2.98 24.84
N ASP A 141 10.82 3.97 24.78
CA ASP A 141 10.77 5.24 25.51
C ASP A 141 9.63 6.17 25.06
N ARG A 142 9.11 5.97 23.84
CA ARG A 142 8.08 6.85 23.24
C ARG A 142 6.64 6.46 23.60
N GLY A 143 6.43 5.29 24.21
CA GLY A 143 5.11 4.74 24.54
C GLY A 143 4.24 4.42 23.32
N ILE A 144 3.06 3.82 23.55
CA ILE A 144 2.17 3.36 22.48
C ILE A 144 1.58 4.51 21.64
N ALA A 145 1.35 5.67 22.27
CA ALA A 145 0.74 6.82 21.61
C ALA A 145 1.54 7.32 20.40
N PHE A 146 2.87 7.17 20.42
CA PHE A 146 3.73 7.51 19.29
C PHE A 146 3.46 6.64 18.04
N TYR A 147 2.97 5.42 18.23
CA TYR A 147 2.69 4.50 17.13
C TYR A 147 1.28 4.62 16.59
N LEU A 148 0.34 5.11 17.39
CA LEU A 148 -1.02 5.38 16.93
C LEU A 148 -1.03 6.50 15.87
N ARG A 149 -1.95 6.40 14.93
CA ARG A 149 -2.18 7.42 13.90
C ARG A 149 -3.62 7.88 13.97
N GLN A 150 -3.81 9.19 14.14
CA GLN A 150 -5.12 9.79 14.03
C GLN A 150 -5.52 9.88 12.55
N ILE A 151 -6.64 9.23 12.23
CA ILE A 151 -7.23 9.27 10.90
C ILE A 151 -8.38 10.29 10.89
N LEU A 152 -9.34 10.12 11.81
CA LEU A 152 -10.38 11.09 12.07
C LEU A 152 -10.47 11.43 13.57
N PRO A 153 -10.91 12.66 13.93
CA PRO A 153 -11.07 13.81 13.03
C PRO A 153 -9.72 14.18 12.36
N GLU A 154 -9.74 14.94 11.27
CA GLU A 154 -8.49 15.28 10.59
C GLU A 154 -7.52 15.97 11.56
N PRO A 155 -6.24 15.54 11.62
CA PRO A 155 -5.28 16.15 12.55
C PRO A 155 -5.01 17.62 12.24
N ASP A 156 -5.03 18.48 13.28
CA ASP A 156 -4.84 19.93 13.16
C ASP A 156 -3.51 20.35 12.51
N THR A 157 -2.50 19.48 12.58
CA THR A 157 -1.17 19.71 11.98
C THR A 157 -1.20 19.94 10.48
N TRP A 158 -2.29 19.57 9.80
CA TRP A 158 -2.43 19.70 8.34
C TRP A 158 -3.28 20.89 7.89
N LEU A 159 -4.02 21.51 8.81
CA LEU A 159 -4.83 22.71 8.55
C LEU A 159 -3.98 23.99 8.45
N ASN A 160 -2.79 24.01 9.05
CA ASN A 160 -1.88 25.16 9.06
C ASN A 160 -0.86 25.20 7.89
N GLY A 161 -1.19 24.57 6.76
CA GLY A 161 -0.48 24.79 5.49
C GLY A 161 0.86 24.05 5.28
N THR A 162 1.33 23.27 6.25
CA THR A 162 2.53 22.42 6.08
C THR A 162 2.13 20.99 5.71
N ARG A 163 1.73 20.78 4.46
CA ARG A 163 1.72 19.42 3.90
C ARG A 163 3.18 18.96 3.85
N PRO A 164 3.56 17.82 4.44
CA PRO A 164 4.93 17.34 4.32
C PRO A 164 5.19 17.13 2.83
N HIS A 165 6.13 17.88 2.26
CA HIS A 165 6.76 17.44 1.02
C HIS A 165 7.22 15.99 1.25
N ASP A 166 6.91 15.10 0.32
CA ASP A 166 7.35 13.70 0.32
C ASP A 166 8.85 13.66 0.64
N ARG A 167 9.22 13.45 1.91
CA ARG A 167 10.63 13.43 2.35
C ARG A 167 11.40 12.22 1.77
N PHE A 168 10.71 11.38 1.00
CA PHE A 168 11.23 10.13 0.46
C PHE A 168 10.97 9.93 -1.03
N GLY A 169 10.67 10.99 -1.80
CA GLY A 169 10.70 10.91 -3.26
C GLY A 169 12.08 10.40 -3.77
N PRO A 170 12.13 9.72 -4.92
CA PRO A 170 13.41 9.30 -5.51
C PRO A 170 14.29 10.53 -5.73
N THR A 171 15.55 10.45 -5.29
CA THR A 171 16.55 11.47 -5.61
C THR A 171 16.67 11.54 -7.14
N PRO A 172 16.62 12.73 -7.78
CA PRO A 172 16.83 12.83 -9.21
C PRO A 172 18.19 12.24 -9.59
N PRO A 173 18.32 11.54 -10.73
CA PRO A 173 19.62 11.12 -11.21
C PRO A 173 20.43 12.38 -11.55
N GLY A 174 21.50 12.65 -10.79
CA GLY A 174 22.39 13.78 -11.05
C GLY A 174 22.91 14.57 -9.85
N ALA A 175 22.73 14.11 -8.61
CA ALA A 175 23.42 14.71 -7.45
C ALA A 175 24.27 13.64 -6.74
N GLY A 176 25.57 13.64 -7.03
CA GLY A 176 26.59 12.74 -6.48
C GLY A 176 27.70 12.50 -7.47
#